data_AF-A0A934N2K4-F1
#
_entry.id   AF-A0A934N2K4-F1
#
_cell.length_a   1.000
_cell.length_b   1.000
_cell.length_c   1.000
_cell.angle_alpha   90.00
_cell.angle_beta   90.00
_cell.angle_gamma   90.00
#
_symmetry.space_group_name_H-M   'P 1'
#
loop_
_entity.id
_entity.type
_entity.pdbx_description
1 polymer ?
#
loop_
_entity_poly.entity_id
_entity_poly.type
_entity_poly.pdbx_seq_one_letter_code
_entity_poly.pdbx_strand_id
1 'polypeptide(L)'
;MKIRLSIAIVCTVLSGLGVWLSISAILNIISMAIKVLTQEEALTWERLRDVFFLIFPLAWFFYFRICHYWVRFNYVPYSLILPGTLFGVICIAATVGFGIVFTFPAVLLMFYILFFVIKK
;
A
#
# COMPACT_ATOMS: atom_id res chain seq x y z
N MET A 1 -22.83 9.23 3.42
CA MET A 1 -21.62 9.40 4.25
C MET A 1 -21.25 8.13 5.02
N LYS A 2 -22.17 7.54 5.81
CA LYS A 2 -21.91 6.35 6.65
C LYS A 2 -21.32 5.15 5.88
N ILE A 3 -21.90 4.78 4.73
CA ILE A 3 -21.46 3.63 3.92
C ILE A 3 -20.02 3.78 3.41
N ARG A 4 -19.65 4.98 2.91
CA ARG A 4 -18.30 5.25 2.38
C ARG A 4 -17.24 5.22 3.47
N LEU A 5 -17.58 5.74 4.66
CA LEU A 5 -16.71 5.69 5.82
C LEU A 5 -16.47 4.23 6.25
N SER A 6 -17.52 3.42 6.32
CA SER A 6 -17.39 1.99 6.64
C SER A 6 -16.50 1.25 5.64
N ILE A 7 -16.68 1.48 4.34
CA ILE A 7 -15.82 0.88 3.29
C ILE A 7 -14.37 1.32 3.46
N ALA A 8 -14.12 2.63 3.65
CA ALA A 8 -12.78 3.14 3.87
C ALA A 8 -12.12 2.53 5.12
N ILE A 9 -12.85 2.41 6.23
CA ILE A 9 -12.34 1.79 7.46
C ILE A 9 -12.00 0.31 7.22
N VAL A 10 -12.88 -0.47 6.59
CA VAL A 10 -12.64 -1.90 6.32
C VAL A 10 -11.40 -2.08 5.43
N CYS A 11 -11.29 -1.31 4.35
CA CYS A 11 -10.11 -1.34 3.46
C CYS A 11 -8.83 -0.89 4.19
N THR A 12 -8.93 0.07 5.12
CA THR A 12 -7.78 0.54 5.91
C THR A 12 -7.32 -0.51 6.92
N VAL A 13 -8.25 -1.18 7.60
CA VAL A 13 -7.94 -2.25 8.56
C VAL A 13 -7.33 -3.45 7.85
N LEU A 14 -7.89 -3.88 6.72
CA LEU A 14 -7.35 -4.97 5.90
C LEU A 14 -5.94 -4.66 5.38
N SER A 15 -5.73 -3.43 4.90
CA SER A 15 -4.40 -2.96 4.46
C SER A 15 -3.41 -2.86 5.62
N GLY A 16 -3.87 -2.41 6.79
CA GLY A 16 -3.07 -2.31 8.02
C GLY A 16 -2.63 -3.66 8.57
N LEU A 17 -3.48 -4.70 8.48
CA LEU A 17 -3.10 -6.07 8.83
C LEU A 17 -1.96 -6.58 7.94
N GLY A 18 -1.93 -6.18 6.67
CA GLY A 18 -0.80 -6.44 5.78
C GLY A 18 0.50 -5.86 6.28
N VAL A 19 0.48 -4.61 6.75
CA VAL A 19 1.67 -3.95 7.33
C VAL A 19 2.16 -4.70 8.56
N TRP A 20 1.24 -5.07 9.46
CA TRP A 20 1.59 -5.76 10.68
C TRP A 20 2.21 -7.14 10.41
N LEU A 21 1.60 -7.92 9.51
CA LEU A 21 2.12 -9.23 9.11
C LEU A 21 3.46 -9.09 8.36
N SER A 22 3.59 -8.05 7.52
CA SER A 22 4.86 -7.72 6.86
C SER A 22 5.96 -7.44 7.89
N ILE A 23 5.69 -6.68 8.95
CA ILE A 23 6.66 -6.41 10.02
C ILE A 23 7.10 -7.71 10.72
N SER A 24 6.17 -8.62 10.99
CA SER A 24 6.50 -9.92 11.61
C SER A 24 7.32 -10.83 10.68
N ALA A 25 6.99 -10.84 9.38
CA ALA A 25 7.75 -11.56 8.36
C ALA A 25 9.14 -10.92 8.17
N ILE A 26 9.23 -9.60 8.22
CA ILE A 26 10.48 -8.84 8.15
C ILE A 26 11.37 -9.16 9.36
N LEU A 27 10.85 -9.23 10.58
CA LEU A 27 11.64 -9.61 11.76
C LEU A 27 12.17 -11.06 11.66
N ASN A 28 11.34 -11.98 11.15
CA ASN A 28 11.77 -13.36 10.90
C ASN A 28 12.83 -13.44 9.79
N ILE A 29 12.67 -12.69 8.70
CA ILE A 29 13.64 -12.64 7.60
C ILE A 29 14.93 -11.96 8.04
N ILE A 30 14.89 -10.90 8.87
CA ILE A 30 16.09 -10.28 9.46
C ILE A 30 16.84 -11.31 10.33
N SER A 31 16.12 -12.11 11.14
CA SER A 31 16.75 -13.18 11.92
C SER A 31 17.39 -14.27 11.05
N MET A 32 16.83 -14.52 9.86
CA MET A 32 17.35 -15.45 8.86
C MET A 32 18.51 -14.85 8.07
N ALA A 33 18.45 -13.56 7.74
CA ALA A 33 19.47 -12.80 7.04
C ALA A 33 20.72 -12.59 7.90
N ILE A 34 20.57 -12.41 9.22
CA ILE A 34 21.70 -12.43 10.18
C ILE A 34 22.42 -13.79 10.14
N LYS A 35 21.70 -14.90 9.90
CA LYS A 35 22.31 -16.23 9.72
C LYS A 35 22.96 -16.43 8.35
N VAL A 36 22.47 -15.74 7.32
CA VAL A 36 22.96 -15.82 5.94
C VAL A 36 24.09 -14.81 5.65
N LEU A 37 24.22 -13.72 6.43
CA LEU A 37 25.28 -12.71 6.33
C LEU A 37 26.71 -13.27 6.51
N THR A 38 26.82 -14.55 6.84
CA THR A 38 28.06 -15.34 6.75
C THR A 38 28.49 -15.68 5.31
N GLN A 39 27.72 -15.31 4.28
CA GLN A 39 28.07 -15.52 2.87
C GLN A 39 27.60 -14.37 1.95
N GLU A 40 28.49 -13.95 1.05
CA GLU A 40 28.61 -12.62 0.40
C GLU A 40 27.52 -12.14 -0.60
N GLU A 41 26.38 -12.82 -0.81
CA GLU A 41 25.42 -12.44 -1.88
C GLU A 41 24.27 -11.46 -1.45
N ALA A 42 24.50 -10.61 -0.44
CA ALA A 42 23.42 -9.82 0.18
C ALA A 42 23.05 -8.50 -0.53
N LEU A 43 23.89 -7.95 -1.41
CA LEU A 43 23.81 -6.53 -1.79
C LEU A 43 22.56 -6.13 -2.63
N THR A 44 22.01 -7.05 -3.42
CA THR A 44 20.90 -6.75 -4.35
C THR A 44 19.54 -6.72 -3.65
N TRP A 45 19.35 -7.56 -2.62
CA TRP A 45 18.09 -7.66 -1.88
C TRP A 45 17.91 -6.53 -0.88
N GLU A 46 18.99 -5.99 -0.31
CA GLU A 46 18.93 -4.87 0.63
C GLU A 46 18.51 -3.56 -0.04
N ARG A 47 19.02 -3.28 -1.25
CA ARG A 47 18.61 -2.08 -2.00
C ARG A 47 17.14 -2.10 -2.41
N LEU A 48 16.63 -3.26 -2.80
CA LEU A 48 15.20 -3.40 -3.10
C LEU A 48 14.37 -3.14 -1.83
N ARG A 49 14.76 -3.72 -0.69
CA ARG A 49 14.10 -3.54 0.61
C ARG A 49 13.99 -2.07 1.03
N ASP A 50 15.04 -1.28 0.86
CA ASP A 50 15.04 0.14 1.22
C ASP A 50 14.09 0.97 0.32
N VAL A 51 14.00 0.61 -0.96
CA VAL A 51 13.05 1.24 -1.90
C VAL A 51 11.60 0.91 -1.53
N PHE A 52 11.30 -0.32 -1.09
CA PHE A 52 9.98 -0.65 -0.54
C PHE A 52 9.63 0.18 0.68
N PHE A 53 10.60 0.39 1.57
CA PHE A 53 10.41 1.15 2.80
C PHE A 53 10.01 2.60 2.54
N LEU A 54 10.36 3.15 1.38
CA LEU A 54 9.97 4.48 0.92
C LEU A 54 8.64 4.49 0.15
N ILE A 55 8.44 3.55 -0.77
CA ILE A 55 7.25 3.50 -1.64
C ILE A 55 5.99 3.18 -0.83
N PHE A 56 6.09 2.28 0.15
CA PHE A 56 4.96 1.83 0.94
C PHE A 56 4.25 2.95 1.74
N PRO A 57 4.95 3.74 2.59
CA PRO A 57 4.33 4.85 3.30
C PRO A 57 3.84 5.95 2.34
N LEU A 58 4.51 6.13 1.20
CA LEU A 58 4.06 7.07 0.17
C LEU A 58 2.70 6.64 -0.41
N ALA A 59 2.55 5.37 -0.79
CA ALA A 59 1.31 4.80 -1.30
C ALA A 59 0.18 4.91 -0.27
N TRP A 60 0.49 4.65 1.01
CA TRP A 60 -0.45 4.83 2.12
C TRP A 60 -0.86 6.29 2.33
N PHE A 61 0.07 7.24 2.24
CA PHE A 61 -0.25 8.66 2.33
C PHE A 61 -1.25 9.07 1.24
N PHE A 62 -1.03 8.65 -0.01
CA PHE A 62 -1.97 8.89 -1.10
C PHE A 62 -3.33 8.20 -0.85
N TYR A 63 -3.33 6.96 -0.37
CA TYR A 63 -4.55 6.22 -0.02
C TYR A 63 -5.41 6.98 1.00
N PHE A 64 -4.80 7.41 2.12
CA PHE A 64 -5.51 8.15 3.17
C PHE A 64 -6.05 9.48 2.66
N ARG A 65 -5.27 10.19 1.85
CA ARG A 65 -5.71 11.46 1.23
C ARG A 65 -6.91 11.22 0.31
N ILE A 66 -6.84 10.23 -0.57
CA ILE A 66 -7.95 9.87 -1.49
C ILE A 66 -9.20 9.49 -0.69
N CYS A 67 -9.06 8.63 0.33
CA CYS A 67 -10.19 8.23 1.18
C CYS A 67 -10.78 9.41 1.95
N HIS A 68 -9.96 10.31 2.51
CA HIS A 68 -10.43 11.50 3.21
C HIS A 68 -11.25 12.41 2.27
N TYR A 69 -10.73 12.68 1.07
CA TYR A 69 -11.41 13.50 0.08
C TYR A 69 -12.73 12.86 -0.39
N TRP A 70 -12.71 11.55 -0.66
CA TRP A 70 -13.89 10.80 -1.07
C TRP A 70 -14.99 10.75 0.01
N VAL A 71 -14.62 10.49 1.26
CA VAL A 71 -15.56 10.38 2.38
C VAL A 71 -16.15 11.74 2.74
N ARG A 72 -15.32 12.80 2.78
CA ARG A 72 -15.73 14.13 3.26
C ARG A 72 -16.39 14.98 2.19
N PHE A 73 -15.88 14.95 0.96
CA PHE A 73 -16.30 15.88 -0.11
C PHE A 73 -16.97 15.18 -1.29
N ASN A 74 -17.04 13.84 -1.31
CA ASN A 74 -17.55 13.05 -2.45
C ASN A 74 -16.86 13.41 -3.78
N TYR A 75 -15.60 13.82 -3.70
CA TYR A 75 -14.81 14.29 -4.82
C TYR A 75 -13.36 13.96 -4.52
N VAL A 76 -12.60 13.54 -5.52
CA VAL A 76 -11.16 13.36 -5.41
C VAL A 76 -10.46 14.01 -6.62
N PRO A 77 -9.49 14.90 -6.40
CA PRO A 77 -8.74 15.52 -7.50
C PRO A 77 -7.95 14.50 -8.30
N TYR A 78 -7.92 14.68 -9.61
CA TYR A 78 -7.16 13.82 -10.52
C TYR A 78 -5.67 13.76 -10.16
N SER A 79 -5.12 14.88 -9.69
CA SER A 79 -3.72 15.03 -9.27
C SER A 79 -3.34 14.18 -8.06
N LEU A 80 -4.31 13.74 -7.24
CA LEU A 80 -4.05 12.84 -6.10
C LEU A 80 -4.33 11.37 -6.47
N ILE A 81 -5.41 11.11 -7.20
CA ILE A 81 -5.84 9.73 -7.47
C ILE A 81 -4.97 9.03 -8.51
N LEU A 82 -4.49 9.75 -9.54
CA LEU A 82 -3.64 9.18 -10.57
C LEU A 82 -2.30 8.70 -10.00
N PRO A 83 -1.49 9.55 -9.32
CA PRO A 83 -0.24 9.07 -8.72
C PRO A 83 -0.50 8.06 -7.59
N GLY A 84 -1.56 8.25 -6.78
CA GLY A 84 -1.89 7.31 -5.71
C GLY A 84 -2.19 5.89 -6.22
N THR A 85 -2.96 5.78 -7.30
CA THR A 85 -3.27 4.48 -7.93
C THR A 85 -2.02 3.87 -8.57
N LEU A 86 -1.18 4.69 -9.23
CA LEU A 86 0.11 4.23 -9.78
C LEU A 86 1.03 3.68 -8.70
N PHE A 87 1.21 4.41 -7.60
CA PHE A 87 2.01 3.95 -6.46
C PHE A 87 1.44 2.67 -5.85
N GLY A 88 0.12 2.55 -5.75
CA GLY A 88 -0.54 1.32 -5.30
C GLY A 88 -0.25 0.10 -6.19
N VAL A 89 -0.33 0.27 -7.51
CA VAL A 89 -0.01 -0.78 -8.49
C VAL A 89 1.47 -1.15 -8.46
N ILE A 90 2.37 -0.16 -8.37
CA ILE A 90 3.81 -0.40 -8.21
C ILE A 90 4.07 -1.20 -6.93
N CYS A 91 3.39 -0.87 -5.83
CA CYS A 91 3.53 -1.59 -4.57
C CYS A 91 3.10 -3.07 -4.70
N ILE A 92 2.01 -3.34 -5.42
CA ILE A 92 1.57 -4.71 -5.72
C ILE A 92 2.59 -5.45 -6.59
N ALA A 93 3.05 -4.83 -7.68
CA ALA A 93 4.00 -5.45 -8.60
C ALA A 93 5.33 -5.77 -7.89
N ALA A 94 5.77 -4.85 -7.04
CA ALA A 94 7.02 -4.96 -6.31
C ALA A 94 6.92 -6.08 -5.24
N THR A 95 5.78 -6.26 -4.58
CA THR A 95 5.62 -7.32 -3.55
C THR A 95 5.48 -8.74 -4.10
N VAL A 96 5.71 -8.97 -5.41
CA VAL A 96 5.67 -10.29 -6.09
C VAL A 96 4.44 -11.12 -5.68
N GLY A 97 3.29 -10.45 -5.51
CA GLY A 97 2.03 -11.11 -5.16
C GLY A 97 1.76 -11.32 -3.66
N PHE A 98 2.76 -11.31 -2.77
CA PHE A 98 2.51 -11.44 -1.33
C PHE A 98 1.73 -10.25 -0.76
N GLY A 99 2.01 -9.04 -1.27
CA GLY A 99 1.27 -7.84 -0.90
C GLY A 99 -0.13 -7.78 -1.48
N ILE A 100 -0.49 -8.61 -2.47
CA ILE A 100 -1.81 -8.60 -3.11
C ILE A 100 -2.89 -8.82 -2.05
N VAL A 101 -2.80 -9.86 -1.22
CA VAL A 101 -3.88 -10.19 -0.27
C VAL A 101 -4.26 -9.03 0.64
N PHE A 102 -3.28 -8.19 1.00
CA PHE A 102 -3.49 -7.09 1.94
C PHE A 102 -3.66 -5.72 1.29
N THR A 103 -2.95 -5.43 0.21
CA THR A 103 -3.02 -4.13 -0.48
C THR A 103 -4.09 -4.07 -1.56
N PHE A 104 -4.56 -5.22 -2.04
CA PHE A 104 -5.60 -5.31 -3.06
C PHE A 104 -6.91 -4.60 -2.69
N PRO A 105 -7.46 -4.72 -1.47
CA PRO A 105 -8.68 -3.99 -1.09
C PRO A 105 -8.50 -2.46 -1.17
N ALA A 106 -7.32 -1.96 -0.81
CA ALA A 106 -7.01 -0.53 -0.84
C ALA A 106 -6.83 -0.01 -2.28
N VAL A 107 -6.11 -0.76 -3.12
CA VAL A 107 -5.91 -0.40 -4.53
C VAL A 107 -7.20 -0.53 -5.33
N LEU A 108 -8.01 -1.54 -5.06
CA LEU A 108 -9.33 -1.72 -5.70
C LEU A 108 -10.29 -0.60 -5.30
N LEU A 109 -10.22 -0.11 -4.06
CA LEU A 109 -10.95 1.08 -3.63
C LEU A 109 -10.49 2.34 -4.40
N MET A 110 -9.17 2.54 -4.59
CA MET A 110 -8.66 3.64 -5.41
C MET A 110 -9.16 3.55 -6.85
N PHE A 111 -9.15 2.36 -7.46
CA PHE A 111 -9.71 2.15 -8.81
C PHE A 111 -11.21 2.42 -8.86
N TYR A 112 -11.97 1.97 -7.86
CA TYR A 112 -13.40 2.27 -7.78
C TYR A 112 -13.65 3.78 -7.76
N ILE A 113 -12.92 4.51 -6.91
CA ILE A 113 -13.01 5.98 -6.84
C ILE A 113 -12.56 6.60 -8.17
N LEU A 114 -11.53 6.04 -8.81
CA LEU A 114 -11.05 6.51 -10.11
C LEU A 114 -12.11 6.33 -11.20
N PHE A 115 -12.92 5.29 -11.22
CA PHE A 115 -13.91 5.12 -12.30
C PHE A 115 -15.25 5.77 -12.00
N PHE A 116 -15.68 5.81 -10.73
CA PHE A 116 -17.07 6.11 -10.38
C PHE A 116 -17.29 7.41 -9.60
N VAL A 117 -16.23 8.11 -9.17
CA VAL A 117 -16.37 9.35 -8.39
C VAL A 117 -16.08 10.56 -9.27
N ILE A 118 -16.85 11.63 -9.08
CA ILE A 118 -16.70 12.90 -9.78
C ILE A 118 -15.28 13.44 -9.55
N LYS A 119 -14.67 13.92 -10.63
CA LYS A 119 -13.33 14.50 -10.64
C LYS A 119 -13.44 15.93 -11.15
N LYS A 120 -12.72 16.82 -10.48
CA LYS A 120 -12.41 18.21 -10.78
C LYS A 120 -10.90 18.27 -10.79
#